data_AF-A0A1M3SZB9-F1
#
_entry.id   AF-A0A1M3SZB9-F1
#
_cell.length_a   1.000
_cell.length_b   1.000
_cell.length_c   1.000
_cell.angle_alpha   90.00
_cell.angle_beta   90.00
_cell.angle_gamma   90.00
#
_symmetry.space_group_name_H-M   'P 1'
#
loop_
_entity.id
_entity.type
_entity.pdbx_description
1 polymer ?
#
loop_
_entity_poly.entity_id
_entity_poly.type
_entity_poly.pdbx_seq_one_letter_code
_entity_poly.pdbx_strand_id
1 'polypeptide(L)'
;MGGRVAFTLQAVDPDATKSFMSAVQSPRLIPESISAPSAPSAPSAVTAAAADGSGAVTVQETFESVPTPNHAGGIPHYVPFRTVHTIPELWREWTSGLGGKPSIQSLEDTYGAAWRPLQRERVKFCRRKVIIDEIRRRHATGTPLLKAVEEVELVRQRGKMGLHALSQMLQKKMHKGKTNLSHKRGAKQK
;
A
#
# COMPACT_ATOMS: atom_id res chain seq x y z
N MET A 1 -2.52 14.78 -60.64
CA MET A 1 -3.45 14.93 -59.51
C MET A 1 -2.76 14.39 -58.25
N GLY A 2 -2.12 15.24 -57.46
CA GLY A 2 -1.37 14.83 -56.26
C GLY A 2 -1.44 15.92 -55.21
N GLY A 3 -2.56 15.98 -54.49
CA GLY A 3 -2.85 17.01 -53.50
C GLY A 3 -1.99 16.84 -52.25
N ARG A 4 -1.18 17.86 -51.94
CA ARG A 4 -0.51 18.01 -50.65
C ARG A 4 -1.53 18.53 -49.64
N VAL A 5 -1.86 17.72 -48.64
CA VAL A 5 -2.63 18.16 -47.47
C VAL A 5 -1.68 18.86 -46.50
N ALA A 6 -1.84 20.17 -46.36
CA ALA A 6 -1.17 20.96 -45.35
C ALA A 6 -1.95 20.85 -44.03
N PHE A 7 -1.29 20.38 -42.97
CA PHE A 7 -1.86 20.40 -41.62
C PHE A 7 -1.36 21.64 -40.89
N THR A 8 -2.26 22.57 -40.58
CA THR A 8 -1.98 23.74 -39.75
C THR A 8 -2.07 23.34 -38.28
N LEU A 9 -0.98 23.56 -37.53
CA LEU A 9 -0.94 23.48 -36.07
C LEU A 9 -1.55 24.77 -35.51
N GLN A 10 -2.72 24.69 -34.87
CA GLN A 10 -3.30 25.79 -34.12
C GLN A 10 -2.83 25.69 -32.66
N ALA A 11 -2.16 26.74 -32.20
CA ALA A 11 -1.78 26.93 -30.80
C ALA A 11 -3.03 27.17 -29.95
N VAL A 12 -3.07 26.56 -28.75
CA VAL A 12 -4.08 26.82 -27.73
C VAL A 12 -3.43 27.68 -26.65
N ASP A 13 -3.99 28.86 -26.42
CA ASP A 13 -3.54 29.81 -25.42
C ASP A 13 -3.70 29.27 -23.98
N PRO A 14 -2.78 29.58 -23.05
CA PRO A 14 -2.91 29.26 -21.64
C PRO A 14 -3.40 30.49 -20.86
N ASP A 15 -4.71 30.66 -20.67
CA ASP A 15 -5.21 31.62 -19.68
C ASP A 15 -6.53 31.15 -19.05
N ALA A 16 -6.43 30.68 -17.80
CA ALA A 16 -7.56 30.59 -16.87
C ALA A 16 -7.00 30.53 -15.45
N THR A 17 -6.36 31.63 -15.04
CA THR A 17 -6.14 31.89 -13.62
C THR A 17 -7.33 32.69 -13.07
N LYS A 18 -7.73 32.36 -11.84
CA LYS A 18 -8.60 33.13 -10.93
C LYS A 18 -10.11 33.10 -11.22
N SER A 19 -10.79 32.21 -10.51
CA SER A 19 -12.04 32.59 -9.83
C SER A 19 -12.30 31.65 -8.64
N PHE A 20 -11.68 31.96 -7.51
CA PHE A 20 -12.09 31.42 -6.22
C PHE A 20 -11.97 32.54 -5.19
N MET A 21 -13.06 33.28 -5.01
CA MET A 21 -13.28 34.10 -3.82
C MET A 21 -14.78 34.35 -3.63
N SER A 22 -15.23 33.96 -2.43
CA SER A 22 -16.28 34.61 -1.64
C SER A 22 -17.76 34.24 -1.88
N ALA A 23 -18.30 33.45 -0.94
CA ALA A 23 -19.51 33.84 -0.23
C ALA A 23 -19.39 33.39 1.24
N VAL A 24 -19.20 34.38 2.10
CA VAL A 24 -19.33 34.34 3.56
C VAL A 24 -20.82 34.29 3.96
N GLN A 25 -21.07 34.08 5.26
CA GLN A 25 -22.34 34.17 6.00
C GLN A 25 -23.11 32.84 6.11
N SER A 26 -23.37 32.27 7.29
CA SER A 26 -23.66 32.89 8.58
C SER A 26 -23.28 31.99 9.78
N PRO A 27 -22.95 32.56 10.94
CA PRO A 27 -22.71 31.84 12.19
C PRO A 27 -24.04 31.59 12.91
N ARG A 28 -24.11 30.56 13.77
CA ARG A 28 -24.68 30.66 15.14
C ARG A 28 -24.82 29.30 15.85
N LEU A 29 -24.26 29.30 17.06
CA LEU A 29 -24.80 28.70 18.29
C LEU A 29 -24.67 27.18 18.49
N ILE A 30 -23.63 26.83 19.26
CA ILE A 30 -23.70 25.78 20.29
C ILE A 30 -24.82 26.09 21.31
N PRO A 31 -25.50 25.09 21.88
CA PRO A 31 -25.05 24.57 23.16
C PRO A 31 -25.20 23.04 23.38
N GLU A 32 -24.31 22.54 24.24
CA GLU A 32 -24.42 21.40 25.17
C GLU A 32 -25.15 20.10 24.78
N SER A 33 -24.36 19.03 24.64
CA SER A 33 -24.61 17.81 25.43
C SER A 33 -23.33 16.98 25.49
N ILE A 34 -22.57 17.21 26.55
CA ILE A 34 -21.49 16.33 26.98
C ILE A 34 -22.18 15.22 27.77
N SER A 35 -22.59 14.14 27.10
CA SER A 35 -23.04 12.94 27.79
C SER A 35 -21.84 12.04 28.01
N ALA A 36 -21.34 12.07 29.25
CA ALA A 36 -20.31 11.19 29.77
C ALA A 36 -20.77 9.73 29.74
N PRO A 37 -19.95 8.77 29.29
CA PRO A 37 -20.13 7.39 29.71
C PRO A 37 -19.59 7.24 31.14
N SER A 38 -20.54 7.00 32.05
CA SER A 38 -20.32 6.60 33.44
C SER A 38 -19.33 5.43 33.59
N ALA A 39 -18.73 5.45 34.78
CA ALA A 39 -17.76 4.55 35.37
C ALA A 39 -17.85 3.04 35.04
N PRO A 40 -16.70 2.34 35.17
CA PRO A 40 -16.64 0.88 35.14
C PRO A 40 -17.30 0.27 36.37
N SER A 41 -18.26 -0.63 36.18
CA SER A 41 -18.76 -1.50 37.23
C SER A 41 -17.66 -2.44 37.74
N ALA A 42 -17.54 -2.47 39.06
CA ALA A 42 -16.64 -3.31 39.82
C ALA A 42 -16.79 -4.82 39.54
N PRO A 43 -15.73 -5.63 39.66
CA PRO A 43 -15.82 -7.07 39.82
C PRO A 43 -16.08 -7.44 41.29
N SER A 44 -17.12 -8.25 41.52
CA SER A 44 -17.38 -8.88 42.82
C SER A 44 -16.33 -9.95 43.13
N ALA A 45 -15.74 -9.83 44.32
CA ALA A 45 -14.85 -10.80 44.92
C ALA A 45 -15.62 -11.87 45.71
N VAL A 46 -15.18 -13.13 45.58
CA VAL A 46 -15.17 -14.21 46.61
C VAL A 46 -14.15 -15.26 46.11
N THR A 47 -13.32 -15.99 46.87
CA THR A 47 -12.76 -15.95 48.22
C THR A 47 -11.59 -16.96 48.22
N ALA A 48 -10.46 -16.59 48.83
CA ALA A 48 -9.38 -17.37 49.48
C ALA A 48 -8.88 -18.73 48.93
N ALA A 49 -7.55 -18.85 48.83
CA ALA A 49 -6.73 -19.76 49.67
C ALA A 49 -5.22 -19.50 49.48
N ALA A 50 -4.49 -19.52 50.60
CA ALA A 50 -3.08 -19.14 50.75
C ALA A 50 -2.10 -20.33 50.62
N ALA A 51 -0.87 -20.04 50.20
CA ALA A 51 0.42 -20.61 50.65
C ALA A 51 1.53 -19.88 49.85
N ASP A 52 2.30 -18.96 50.45
CA ASP A 52 3.57 -19.17 51.16
C ASP A 52 4.70 -19.74 50.28
N GLY A 53 5.83 -19.04 50.20
CA GLY A 53 7.03 -19.57 49.53
C GLY A 53 7.99 -18.55 48.96
N SER A 54 8.87 -18.06 49.83
CA SER A 54 10.08 -17.28 49.62
C SER A 54 10.96 -17.66 48.41
N GLY A 55 11.59 -16.63 47.81
CA GLY A 55 13.00 -16.70 47.42
C GLY A 55 13.33 -16.93 45.95
N ALA A 56 13.94 -15.91 45.33
CA ALA A 56 15.22 -15.98 44.60
C ALA A 56 15.21 -15.07 43.36
N VAL A 57 15.95 -13.97 43.50
CA VAL A 57 16.55 -13.23 42.40
C VAL A 57 17.22 -14.22 41.46
N THR A 58 16.77 -14.24 40.21
CA THR A 58 17.51 -14.82 39.10
C THR A 58 17.39 -13.82 37.96
N VAL A 59 18.46 -13.06 37.78
CA VAL A 59 18.79 -12.42 36.50
C VAL A 59 18.97 -13.54 35.49
N GLN A 60 17.88 -13.92 34.84
CA GLN A 60 17.92 -14.63 33.58
C GLN A 60 17.90 -13.56 32.50
N GLU A 61 19.07 -13.33 31.92
CA GLU A 61 19.23 -12.74 30.59
C GLU A 61 18.59 -13.69 29.58
N THR A 62 17.26 -13.70 29.59
CA THR A 62 16.44 -14.29 28.54
C THR A 62 16.60 -13.36 27.35
N PHE A 63 17.40 -13.77 26.39
CA PHE A 63 17.19 -13.32 25.03
C PHE A 63 15.73 -13.67 24.70
N GLU A 64 14.86 -12.66 24.66
CA GLU A 64 13.50 -12.83 24.16
C GLU A 64 13.61 -13.29 22.71
N SER A 65 13.59 -14.61 22.50
CA SER A 65 13.24 -15.18 21.22
C SER A 65 11.88 -14.60 20.87
N VAL A 66 11.89 -13.67 19.92
CA VAL A 66 10.72 -13.11 19.25
C VAL A 66 9.69 -14.23 19.11
N PRO A 67 8.48 -14.09 19.68
CA PRO A 67 7.47 -15.12 19.58
C PRO A 67 7.20 -15.35 18.10
N THR A 68 7.68 -16.48 17.58
CA THR A 68 7.27 -16.96 16.27
C THR A 68 5.77 -17.23 16.42
N PRO A 69 4.90 -16.61 15.62
CA PRO A 69 3.46 -16.79 15.77
C PRO A 69 3.16 -18.28 15.67
N ASN A 70 2.68 -18.83 16.79
CA ASN A 70 2.34 -20.22 16.95
C ASN A 70 1.20 -20.54 15.96
N HIS A 71 1.52 -21.12 14.80
CA HIS A 71 0.54 -21.45 13.75
C HIS A 71 -0.24 -22.73 14.11
N ALA A 72 -0.82 -22.77 15.31
CA ALA A 72 -1.68 -23.86 15.75
C ALA A 72 -2.99 -23.98 14.92
N GLY A 73 -3.28 -23.00 14.04
CA GLY A 73 -4.49 -22.94 13.20
C GLY A 73 -4.29 -23.23 11.71
N GLY A 74 -3.10 -23.67 11.28
CA GLY A 74 -2.79 -23.90 9.86
C GLY A 74 -2.53 -22.61 9.06
N ILE A 75 -1.97 -22.76 7.85
CA ILE A 75 -1.62 -21.63 6.98
C ILE A 75 -2.91 -21.05 6.38
N PRO A 76 -3.20 -19.75 6.54
CA PRO A 76 -4.41 -19.16 6.00
C PRO A 76 -4.36 -19.18 4.46
N HIS A 77 -5.34 -19.84 3.83
CA HIS A 77 -5.53 -19.71 2.39
C HIS A 77 -6.20 -18.37 2.09
N TYR A 78 -5.40 -17.40 1.67
CA TYR A 78 -5.90 -16.08 1.32
C TYR A 78 -5.96 -15.90 -0.20
N VAL A 79 -7.10 -15.40 -0.71
CA VAL A 79 -7.26 -15.06 -2.14
C VAL A 79 -7.16 -13.54 -2.31
N PRO A 80 -5.97 -12.99 -2.62
CA PRO A 80 -5.73 -11.56 -2.65
C PRO A 80 -6.30 -10.91 -3.92
N PHE A 81 -6.57 -9.60 -3.83
CA PHE A 81 -6.91 -8.75 -4.98
C PHE A 81 -8.15 -9.23 -5.77
N ARG A 82 -9.20 -9.70 -5.08
CA ARG A 82 -10.46 -10.11 -5.75
C ARG A 82 -11.24 -8.91 -6.31
N THR A 83 -11.31 -7.83 -5.55
CA THR A 83 -12.12 -6.64 -5.85
C THR A 83 -11.28 -5.39 -6.09
N VAL A 84 -9.96 -5.53 -6.18
CA VAL A 84 -9.03 -4.40 -6.30
C VAL A 84 -8.78 -4.03 -7.76
N HIS A 85 -9.24 -2.83 -8.13
CA HIS A 85 -9.20 -2.31 -9.49
C HIS A 85 -8.35 -1.05 -9.63
N THR A 86 -8.07 -0.36 -8.53
CA THR A 86 -7.28 0.88 -8.50
C THR A 86 -5.98 0.71 -7.71
N ILE A 87 -5.03 1.63 -7.94
CA ILE A 87 -3.74 1.63 -7.23
C ILE A 87 -3.91 1.97 -5.75
N PRO A 88 -4.76 2.95 -5.34
CA PRO A 88 -4.99 3.22 -3.92
C PRO A 88 -5.59 2.03 -3.17
N GLU A 89 -6.54 1.32 -3.76
CA GLU A 89 -7.09 0.08 -3.18
C GLU A 89 -6.03 -1.01 -3.04
N LEU A 90 -5.19 -1.16 -4.07
CA LEU A 90 -4.09 -2.12 -4.06
C LEU A 90 -3.10 -1.81 -2.95
N TRP A 91 -2.74 -0.55 -2.78
CA TRP A 91 -1.84 -0.11 -1.73
C TRP A 91 -2.45 -0.35 -0.34
N ARG A 92 -3.73 -0.04 -0.17
CA ARG A 92 -4.46 -0.27 1.08
C ARG A 92 -4.53 -1.75 1.44
N GLU A 93 -4.87 -2.64 0.50
CA GLU A 93 -4.87 -4.08 0.74
C GLU A 93 -3.47 -4.60 1.09
N TRP A 94 -2.43 -4.01 0.50
CA TRP A 94 -1.04 -4.34 0.81
C TRP A 94 -0.64 -3.99 2.24
N THR A 95 -0.94 -2.78 2.71
CA THR A 95 -0.46 -2.26 4.01
C THR A 95 -1.37 -2.60 5.18
N SER A 96 -2.68 -2.47 4.98
CA SER A 96 -3.68 -2.51 6.05
C SER A 96 -4.64 -3.69 5.92
N GLY A 97 -4.70 -4.33 4.75
CA GLY A 97 -5.70 -5.33 4.44
C GLY A 97 -7.02 -4.69 3.97
N LEU A 98 -7.99 -5.53 3.63
CA LEU A 98 -9.26 -5.08 3.06
C LEU A 98 -10.40 -6.02 3.46
N GLY A 99 -11.50 -5.49 3.97
CA GLY A 99 -12.69 -6.28 4.35
C GLY A 99 -12.44 -7.26 5.50
N GLY A 100 -11.80 -6.78 6.58
CA GLY A 100 -11.50 -7.59 7.78
C GLY A 100 -10.40 -8.63 7.60
N LYS A 101 -9.74 -8.64 6.43
CA LYS A 101 -8.65 -9.56 6.10
C LYS A 101 -7.30 -8.96 6.49
N PRO A 102 -6.28 -9.78 6.82
CA PRO A 102 -4.95 -9.30 7.14
C PRO A 102 -4.33 -8.57 5.94
N SER A 103 -3.34 -7.73 6.22
CA SER A 103 -2.56 -7.08 5.17
C SER A 103 -1.73 -8.11 4.39
N ILE A 104 -1.60 -7.91 3.09
CA ILE A 104 -0.79 -8.81 2.25
C ILE A 104 0.68 -8.75 2.66
N GLN A 105 1.14 -7.59 3.14
CA GLN A 105 2.48 -7.47 3.70
C GLN A 105 2.68 -8.40 4.90
N SER A 106 1.76 -8.40 5.88
CA SER A 106 1.85 -9.29 7.03
C SER A 106 1.82 -10.77 6.63
N LEU A 107 1.01 -11.15 5.62
CA LEU A 107 1.00 -12.50 5.09
C LEU A 107 2.34 -12.90 4.46
N GLU A 108 2.95 -12.01 3.68
CA GLU A 108 4.26 -12.25 3.07
C GLU A 108 5.36 -12.37 4.11
N ASP A 109 5.35 -11.50 5.12
CA ASP A 109 6.34 -11.49 6.20
C ASP A 109 6.22 -12.73 7.10
N THR A 110 5.00 -13.24 7.31
CA THR A 110 4.73 -14.36 8.21
C THR A 110 4.87 -15.73 7.52
N TYR A 111 4.31 -15.88 6.31
CA TYR A 111 4.16 -17.18 5.64
C TYR A 111 4.92 -17.28 4.31
N GLY A 112 5.51 -16.19 3.82
CA GLY A 112 6.24 -16.17 2.54
C GLY A 112 5.39 -16.61 1.36
N ALA A 113 5.82 -17.61 0.60
CA ALA A 113 5.05 -18.13 -0.53
C ALA A 113 3.89 -19.08 -0.11
N ALA A 114 3.89 -19.58 1.12
CA ALA A 114 3.01 -20.67 1.53
C ALA A 114 1.53 -20.26 1.63
N TRP A 115 1.23 -18.98 1.89
CA TRP A 115 -0.15 -18.47 1.89
C TRP A 115 -0.77 -18.35 0.49
N ARG A 116 0.02 -18.55 -0.58
CA ARG A 116 -0.40 -18.54 -2.01
C ARG A 116 -0.15 -19.91 -2.67
N PRO A 117 -0.89 -20.96 -2.30
CA PRO A 117 -0.67 -22.29 -2.85
C PRO A 117 -1.02 -22.39 -4.34
N LEU A 118 -1.98 -21.58 -4.83
CA LEU A 118 -2.47 -21.73 -6.20
C LEU A 118 -1.65 -20.89 -7.19
N GLN A 119 -1.34 -21.48 -8.35
CA GLN A 119 -0.56 -20.80 -9.38
C GLN A 119 -1.18 -19.47 -9.83
N ARG A 120 -2.52 -19.41 -9.92
CA ARG A 120 -3.25 -18.18 -10.26
C ARG A 120 -3.03 -17.05 -9.25
N GLU A 121 -2.90 -17.38 -7.95
CA GLU A 121 -2.65 -16.43 -6.87
C GLU A 121 -1.21 -15.94 -6.92
N ARG A 122 -0.26 -16.84 -7.16
CA ARG A 122 1.16 -16.51 -7.37
C ARG A 122 1.33 -15.55 -8.54
N VAL A 123 0.71 -15.84 -9.69
CA VAL A 123 0.77 -14.96 -10.87
C VAL A 123 0.15 -13.60 -10.59
N LYS A 124 -1.03 -13.55 -9.93
CA LYS A 124 -1.68 -12.29 -9.59
C LYS A 124 -0.82 -11.47 -8.63
N PHE A 125 -0.26 -12.10 -7.61
CA PHE A 125 0.67 -11.48 -6.68
C PHE A 125 1.88 -10.89 -7.40
N CYS A 126 2.59 -11.66 -8.23
CA CYS A 126 3.78 -11.18 -8.92
C CYS A 126 3.49 -9.93 -9.77
N ARG A 127 2.37 -9.93 -10.50
CA ARG A 127 1.94 -8.75 -11.30
C ARG A 127 1.66 -7.54 -10.43
N ARG A 128 0.98 -7.72 -9.29
CA ARG A 128 0.68 -6.60 -8.38
C ARG A 128 1.92 -6.14 -7.61
N LYS A 129 2.86 -7.04 -7.33
CA LYS A 129 4.10 -6.72 -6.63
C LYS A 129 4.97 -5.74 -7.42
N VAL A 130 5.01 -5.85 -8.74
CA VAL A 130 5.68 -4.86 -9.62
C VAL A 130 5.19 -3.44 -9.36
N ILE A 131 3.88 -3.27 -9.19
CA ILE A 131 3.27 -1.96 -8.94
C ILE A 131 3.64 -1.45 -7.55
N ILE A 132 3.54 -2.32 -6.54
CA ILE A 132 3.93 -2.01 -5.15
C ILE A 132 5.40 -1.60 -5.08
N ASP A 133 6.27 -2.31 -5.80
CA ASP A 133 7.70 -2.03 -5.83
C ASP A 133 7.98 -0.70 -6.54
N GLU A 134 7.24 -0.35 -7.60
CA GLU A 134 7.34 0.96 -8.25
C GLU A 134 6.93 2.10 -7.30
N ILE A 135 5.87 1.93 -6.50
CA ILE A 135 5.47 2.90 -5.48
C ILE A 135 6.59 3.07 -4.45
N ARG A 136 7.12 1.96 -3.92
CA ARG A 136 8.24 1.97 -2.97
C ARG A 136 9.49 2.62 -3.56
N ARG A 137 9.78 2.37 -4.84
CA ARG A 137 10.92 2.95 -5.56
C ARG A 137 10.81 4.47 -5.66
N ARG A 138 9.63 5.01 -5.99
CA ARG A 138 9.40 6.46 -6.02
C ARG A 138 9.52 7.06 -4.62
N HIS A 139 8.95 6.39 -3.61
CA HIS A 139 9.10 6.80 -2.23
C HIS A 139 10.56 6.89 -1.79
N ALA A 140 11.36 5.87 -2.12
CA ALA A 140 12.80 5.86 -1.85
C ALA A 140 13.58 6.95 -2.61
N THR A 141 13.01 7.52 -3.68
CA THR A 141 13.62 8.65 -4.43
C THR A 141 13.29 10.01 -3.79
N GLY A 142 12.50 10.04 -2.70
CA GLY A 142 12.13 11.26 -1.98
C GLY A 142 10.69 11.74 -2.24
N THR A 143 9.91 11.04 -3.06
CA THR A 143 8.49 11.36 -3.23
C THR A 143 7.71 10.92 -1.99
N PRO A 144 6.85 11.75 -1.36
CA PRO A 144 6.07 11.30 -0.22
C PRO A 144 5.12 10.15 -0.63
N LEU A 145 4.89 9.20 0.28
CA LEU A 145 4.30 7.91 -0.06
C LEU A 145 2.94 8.04 -0.76
N LEU A 146 2.06 8.89 -0.24
CA LEU A 146 0.73 9.12 -0.81
C LEU A 146 0.82 9.73 -2.22
N LYS A 147 1.78 10.63 -2.46
CA LYS A 147 2.02 11.18 -3.79
C LYS A 147 2.56 10.13 -4.74
N ALA A 148 3.43 9.23 -4.28
CA ALA A 148 3.90 8.12 -5.10
C ALA A 148 2.75 7.19 -5.55
N VAL A 149 1.78 6.92 -4.67
CA VAL A 149 0.56 6.15 -4.99
C VAL A 149 -0.28 6.91 -6.03
N GLU A 150 -0.53 8.20 -5.80
CA GLU A 150 -1.32 9.06 -6.69
C GLU A 150 -0.70 9.16 -8.08
N GLU A 151 0.61 9.39 -8.19
CA GLU A 151 1.28 9.48 -9.49
C GLU A 151 1.23 8.17 -10.28
N VAL A 152 1.32 7.03 -9.61
CA VAL A 152 1.19 5.72 -10.28
C VAL A 152 -0.24 5.50 -10.76
N GLU A 153 -1.25 5.95 -10.01
CA GLU A 153 -2.66 5.96 -10.46
C GLU A 153 -2.86 6.92 -11.64
N LEU A 154 -2.26 8.12 -11.63
CA LEU A 154 -2.34 9.05 -12.75
C LEU A 154 -1.76 8.45 -14.05
N VAL A 155 -0.64 7.73 -13.96
CA VAL A 155 -0.08 7.00 -15.11
C VAL A 155 -1.07 5.97 -15.64
N ARG A 156 -1.71 5.21 -14.74
CA ARG A 156 -2.75 4.23 -15.10
C ARG A 156 -3.93 4.89 -15.81
N GLN A 157 -4.46 5.98 -15.26
CA GLN A 157 -5.62 6.69 -15.79
C GLN A 157 -5.33 7.35 -17.14
N ARG A 158 -4.19 8.05 -17.27
CA ARG A 158 -3.76 8.68 -18.51
C ARG A 158 -3.56 7.65 -19.62
N GLY A 159 -3.00 6.48 -19.29
CA GLY A 159 -2.84 5.37 -20.22
C GLY A 159 -4.11 4.55 -20.46
N LYS A 160 -5.22 4.84 -19.76
CA LYS A 160 -6.46 4.03 -19.74
C LYS A 160 -6.16 2.55 -19.51
N MET A 161 -5.20 2.26 -18.62
CA MET A 161 -4.66 0.92 -18.40
C MET A 161 -5.34 0.22 -17.23
N GLY A 162 -5.60 -1.08 -17.38
CA GLY A 162 -5.85 -1.96 -16.24
C GLY A 162 -4.57 -2.21 -15.44
N LEU A 163 -4.70 -2.71 -14.21
CA LEU A 163 -3.56 -3.00 -13.33
C LEU A 163 -2.59 -4.02 -13.94
N HIS A 164 -3.09 -4.96 -14.72
CA HIS A 164 -2.22 -5.89 -15.45
C HIS A 164 -1.39 -5.18 -16.53
N ALA A 165 -2.03 -4.36 -17.37
CA ALA A 165 -1.34 -3.60 -18.42
C ALA A 165 -0.28 -2.65 -17.83
N LEU A 166 -0.60 -2.02 -16.69
CA LEU A 166 0.35 -1.18 -15.95
C LEU A 166 1.58 -1.98 -15.49
N SER A 167 1.38 -3.17 -14.90
CA SER A 167 2.49 -4.05 -14.51
C SER A 167 3.39 -4.39 -15.69
N GLN A 168 2.81 -4.75 -16.86
CA GLN A 168 3.59 -5.09 -18.06
C GLN A 168 4.42 -3.89 -18.55
N MET A 169 3.80 -2.70 -18.59
CA MET A 169 4.47 -1.46 -18.99
C MET A 169 5.64 -1.12 -18.04
N LEU A 170 5.45 -1.26 -16.73
CA LEU A 170 6.51 -1.02 -15.73
C LEU A 170 7.66 -2.02 -15.90
N GLN A 171 7.37 -3.31 -16.06
CA GLN A 171 8.39 -4.31 -16.35
C GLN A 171 9.16 -3.97 -17.63
N LYS A 172 8.47 -3.61 -18.72
CA LYS A 172 9.11 -3.21 -19.99
C LYS A 172 10.05 -2.01 -19.78
N LYS A 173 9.63 -1.02 -19.00
CA LYS A 173 10.46 0.15 -18.65
C LYS A 173 11.73 -0.26 -17.90
N MET A 174 11.61 -1.17 -16.93
CA MET A 174 12.77 -1.68 -16.18
C MET A 174 13.76 -2.45 -17.07
N HIS A 175 13.27 -3.28 -17.98
CA HIS A 175 14.13 -4.01 -18.93
C HIS A 175 14.84 -3.05 -19.90
N LYS A 176 14.12 -2.06 -20.43
CA LYS A 176 14.69 -1.05 -21.32
C LYS A 176 15.73 -0.19 -20.60
N GLY A 177 15.54 0.13 -19.33
CA GLY A 177 16.55 0.82 -18.52
C GLY A 177 17.85 0.02 -18.38
N LYS A 178 17.74 -1.28 -18.09
CA LYS A 178 18.89 -2.19 -17.97
C LYS A 178 19.65 -2.35 -19.29
N THR A 179 18.94 -2.53 -20.40
CA THR A 179 19.59 -2.73 -21.71
C THR A 179 20.32 -1.47 -22.19
N ASN A 180 19.74 -0.28 -22.01
CA ASN A 180 20.41 0.97 -22.36
C ASN A 180 21.63 1.26 -21.48
N LEU A 181 21.58 0.94 -20.19
CA LEU A 181 22.73 1.12 -19.27
C LEU A 181 23.88 0.15 -19.59
N SER A 182 23.58 -1.02 -20.15
CA SER A 182 24.62 -1.96 -20.61
C SER A 182 25.33 -1.46 -21.87
N HIS A 183 24.58 -0.95 -22.86
CA HIS A 183 25.18 -0.41 -24.10
C HIS A 183 26.04 0.83 -23.84
N LYS A 184 25.64 1.70 -22.90
CA LYS A 184 26.39 2.92 -22.58
C LYS A 184 27.73 2.68 -21.86
N ARG A 185 27.87 1.56 -21.13
CA ARG A 185 29.12 1.19 -20.44
C ARG A 185 30.16 0.55 -21.37
N GLY A 186 29.74 -0.03 -22.49
CA GLY A 186 30.66 -0.59 -23.50
C GLY A 186 31.24 0.45 -24.47
N ALA A 187 30.62 1.63 -24.60
CA ALA A 187 31.03 2.65 -25.58
C ALA A 187 32.13 3.62 -25.10
N LYS A 188 32.68 3.41 -23.89
CA LYS A 188 33.71 4.30 -23.29
C LYS A 188 35.10 3.66 -23.17
N GLN A 189 35.31 2.52 -23.83
CA GLN A 189 36.63 1.88 -23.93
C GLN A 189 37.06 1.84 -25.39
N LYS A 190 37.54 2.97 -25.91
CA LYS A 190 38.41 3.03 -27.07
C LYS A 190 39.14 4.36 -27.11
#